data_AF-A0A2J8JDU6-F1
#
_entry.id   AF-A0A2J8JDU6-F1
#
_cell.length_a   1.000
_cell.length_b   1.000
_cell.length_c   1.000
_cell.angle_alpha   90.00
_cell.angle_beta   90.00
_cell.angle_gamma   90.00
#
_symmetry.space_group_name_H-M   'P 1'
#
loop_
_entity.id
_entity.type
_entity.pdbx_description
1 polymer ?
#
loop_
_entity_poly.entity_id
_entity_poly.type
_entity_poly.pdbx_seq_one_letter_code
_entity_poly.pdbx_strand_id
1 'polypeptide(L)'
;MPPPADIVKVAIEWPGAYPKLMEIDQKKPLSAIIKEVCDGWSLANHEYFALQHADSSNFYITEKNRNEIKNGTILRLTTSPAQNAQQLHERIQSSSMDAKLEALKDLASLSRDVTFAQEFINLDGISLLTQMVESGTERYQKLQKIMKP
;
A
#
# COMPACT_ATOMS: atom_id res chain seq x y z
N MET A 1 20.30 -24.78 -21.89
CA MET A 1 19.06 -25.13 -21.15
C MET A 1 18.12 -23.94 -21.23
N PRO A 2 16.83 -24.14 -21.50
CA PRO A 2 15.85 -23.09 -21.26
C PRO A 2 15.89 -22.71 -19.76
N PRO A 3 15.72 -21.44 -19.39
CA PRO A 3 15.58 -21.07 -18.00
C PRO A 3 14.42 -21.88 -17.37
N PRO A 4 14.53 -22.29 -16.10
CA PRO A 4 13.41 -22.96 -15.43
C PRO A 4 12.18 -22.07 -15.53
N ALA A 5 11.03 -22.64 -15.89
CA ALA A 5 9.79 -21.89 -16.12
C ALA A 5 9.33 -21.10 -14.87
N ASP A 6 9.84 -21.46 -13.70
CA ASP A 6 9.49 -20.88 -12.40
C ASP A 6 10.39 -19.69 -12.00
N ILE A 7 11.39 -19.33 -12.81
CA ILE A 7 12.28 -18.20 -12.54
C ILE A 7 11.90 -17.01 -13.42
N VAL A 8 11.64 -15.86 -12.80
CA VAL A 8 11.37 -14.58 -13.51
C VAL A 8 12.42 -13.54 -13.16
N LYS A 9 12.93 -12.83 -14.16
CA LYS A 9 13.93 -11.76 -14.00
C LYS A 9 13.22 -10.42 -13.88
N VAL A 10 13.47 -9.70 -12.80
CA VAL A 10 12.82 -8.42 -12.50
C VAL A 10 13.86 -7.36 -12.11
N ALA A 11 13.45 -6.09 -12.22
CA ALA A 11 14.12 -4.99 -11.54
C ALA A 11 13.27 -4.58 -10.33
N ILE A 12 13.90 -4.38 -9.17
CA ILE A 12 13.21 -3.92 -7.96
C ILE A 12 13.78 -2.57 -7.56
N GLU A 13 12.90 -1.58 -7.42
CA GLU A 13 13.22 -0.21 -7.05
C GLU A 13 12.93 0.06 -5.58
N TRP A 14 13.72 0.96 -4.99
CA TRP A 14 13.51 1.50 -3.65
C TRP A 14 13.91 2.99 -3.63
N PRO A 15 13.13 3.89 -3.00
CA PRO A 15 13.43 5.31 -2.98
C PRO A 15 14.85 5.60 -2.45
N GLY A 16 15.61 6.39 -3.21
CA GLY A 16 16.97 6.78 -2.84
C GLY A 16 18.04 5.71 -3.04
N ALA A 17 17.71 4.56 -3.64
CA ALA A 17 18.67 3.49 -3.95
C ALA A 17 18.68 3.14 -5.44
N TYR A 18 19.79 2.58 -5.91
CA TYR A 18 19.85 2.01 -7.26
C TYR A 18 18.97 0.77 -7.36
N PRO A 19 18.21 0.59 -8.47
CA PRO A 19 17.41 -0.60 -8.69
C PRO A 19 18.26 -1.87 -8.67
N LYS A 20 17.72 -2.95 -8.10
CA LYS A 20 18.38 -4.26 -8.09
C LYS A 20 17.77 -5.18 -9.14
N LEU A 21 18.63 -5.78 -9.96
CA LEU A 21 18.23 -6.86 -10.86
C LEU A 21 18.25 -8.17 -10.08
N MET A 22 17.11 -8.86 -10.05
CA MET A 22 16.93 -10.07 -9.25
C MET A 22 16.20 -11.15 -10.04
N GLU A 23 16.54 -12.40 -9.75
CA GLU A 23 15.81 -13.57 -10.24
C GLU A 23 14.88 -14.03 -9.12
N ILE A 24 13.57 -13.89 -9.35
CA ILE A 24 12.54 -14.36 -8.43
C ILE A 24 12.22 -15.81 -8.77
N ASP A 25 12.41 -16.69 -7.79
CA ASP A 25 11.92 -18.07 -7.83
C ASP A 25 10.46 -18.11 -7.38
N GLN A 26 9.56 -18.44 -8.30
CA GLN A 26 8.12 -18.51 -8.05
C GLN A 26 7.73 -19.63 -7.06
N LYS A 27 8.65 -20.55 -6.73
CA LYS A 27 8.45 -21.57 -5.69
C LYS A 27 8.84 -21.10 -4.30
N LYS A 28 9.70 -20.07 -4.17
CA LYS A 28 10.05 -19.50 -2.86
C LYS A 28 8.89 -18.67 -2.34
N PRO A 29 8.53 -18.73 -1.05
CA PRO A 29 7.54 -17.82 -0.46
C PRO A 29 7.90 -16.35 -0.71
N LEU A 30 6.90 -15.51 -0.95
CA LEU A 30 7.07 -14.08 -1.21
C LEU A 30 7.74 -13.37 -0.03
N SER A 31 7.46 -13.81 1.20
CA SER A 31 8.13 -13.32 2.42
C SER A 31 9.63 -13.55 2.40
N ALA A 32 10.10 -14.69 1.89
CA ALA A 32 11.53 -14.98 1.75
C ALA A 32 12.16 -14.10 0.67
N ILE A 33 11.46 -13.88 -0.45
CA ILE A 33 11.91 -12.96 -1.51
C ILE A 33 12.03 -11.53 -0.96
N ILE A 34 11.01 -11.03 -0.26
CA ILE A 34 11.04 -9.69 0.35
C ILE A 34 12.20 -9.57 1.32
N LYS A 35 12.46 -10.61 2.12
CA LYS A 35 13.64 -10.64 3.00
C LYS A 35 14.95 -10.52 2.22
N GLU A 36 15.13 -11.29 1.15
CA GLU A 36 16.33 -11.22 0.29
C GLU A 36 16.51 -9.81 -0.32
N VAL A 37 15.42 -9.17 -0.75
CA VAL A 37 15.42 -7.78 -1.25
C VAL A 37 15.87 -6.80 -0.17
N CYS A 38 15.26 -6.89 1.02
CA CYS A 38 15.57 -6.02 2.17
C CYS A 38 17.04 -6.18 2.61
N ASP A 39 17.52 -7.41 2.73
CA ASP A 39 18.91 -7.72 3.06
C ASP A 39 19.87 -7.07 2.04
N GLY A 40 19.49 -7.07 0.76
CA GLY A 40 20.26 -6.42 -0.30
C GLY A 40 20.46 -4.90 -0.13
N TRP A 41 19.54 -4.20 0.54
CA TRP A 41 19.65 -2.77 0.87
C TRP A 41 19.91 -2.52 2.37
N SER A 42 20.20 -3.57 3.15
CA SER A 42 20.38 -3.48 4.61
C SER A 42 19.18 -2.87 5.33
N LEU A 43 17.97 -3.15 4.86
CA LEU A 43 16.72 -2.73 5.49
C LEU A 43 16.34 -3.76 6.57
N ALA A 44 16.13 -3.28 7.80
CA ALA A 44 15.61 -4.09 8.90
C ALA A 44 14.09 -4.30 8.79
N ASN A 45 13.54 -5.26 9.53
CA ASN A 45 12.10 -5.51 9.65
C ASN A 45 11.41 -5.76 8.30
N HIS A 46 11.86 -6.79 7.59
CA HIS A 46 11.35 -7.12 6.25
C HIS A 46 9.83 -7.38 6.22
N GLU A 47 9.21 -7.73 7.36
CA GLU A 47 7.78 -7.89 7.55
C GLU A 47 6.97 -6.60 7.41
N TYR A 48 7.63 -5.43 7.48
CA TYR A 48 7.00 -4.13 7.24
C TYR A 48 7.00 -3.71 5.78
N PHE A 49 7.54 -4.56 4.89
CA PHE A 49 7.63 -4.28 3.47
C PHE A 49 6.78 -5.24 2.63
N ALA A 50 6.45 -4.80 1.44
CA ALA A 50 5.80 -5.58 0.39
C ALA A 50 6.35 -5.16 -0.98
N LEU A 51 6.02 -5.95 -2.01
CA LEU A 51 6.29 -5.59 -3.40
C LEU A 51 5.02 -5.04 -4.05
N GLN A 52 5.19 -4.04 -4.91
CA GLN A 52 4.16 -3.52 -5.80
C GLN A 52 4.65 -3.51 -7.26
N HIS A 53 3.74 -3.49 -8.21
CA HIS A 53 4.08 -3.08 -9.57
C HIS A 53 4.55 -1.62 -9.57
N ALA A 54 5.64 -1.31 -10.26
CA ALA A 54 6.15 0.07 -10.36
C ALA A 54 5.43 0.91 -11.44
N ASP A 55 4.40 0.34 -12.09
CA ASP A 55 3.57 1.03 -13.08
C ASP A 55 2.51 1.94 -12.44
N SER A 56 1.59 2.46 -13.24
CA SER A 56 0.54 3.37 -12.76
C SER A 56 -0.48 2.72 -11.82
N SER A 57 -0.55 1.39 -11.76
CA SER A 57 -1.48 0.68 -10.86
C SER A 57 -1.02 0.79 -9.41
N ASN A 58 0.29 0.66 -9.16
CA ASN A 58 0.88 0.47 -7.83
C ASN A 58 0.17 -0.64 -7.04
N PHE A 59 -0.26 -1.70 -7.71
CA PHE A 59 -0.93 -2.82 -7.04
C PHE A 59 0.05 -3.72 -6.31
N TYR A 60 -0.35 -4.19 -5.13
CA TYR A 60 0.43 -5.08 -4.28
C TYR A 60 0.53 -6.48 -4.88
N ILE A 61 1.75 -7.02 -4.79
CA ILE A 61 2.04 -8.41 -5.08
C ILE A 61 1.70 -9.23 -3.84
N THR A 62 0.95 -10.30 -4.06
CA THR A 62 0.53 -11.28 -3.07
C THR A 62 0.87 -12.69 -3.56
N GLU A 63 0.76 -13.68 -2.69
CA GLU A 63 0.92 -15.08 -3.10
C GLU A 63 -0.11 -15.50 -4.18
N LYS A 64 -1.26 -14.81 -4.27
CA LYS A 64 -2.33 -15.15 -5.21
C LYS A 64 -2.09 -14.63 -6.62
N ASN A 65 -1.38 -13.51 -6.78
CA ASN A 65 -1.18 -12.83 -8.08
C ASN A 65 0.29 -12.78 -8.53
N ARG A 66 1.25 -13.22 -7.71
CA ARG A 66 2.68 -13.23 -8.07
C ARG A 66 3.03 -14.00 -9.34
N ASN A 67 2.19 -14.94 -9.76
CA ASN A 67 2.30 -15.67 -11.02
C ASN A 67 2.08 -14.78 -12.26
N GLU A 68 1.52 -13.59 -12.08
CA GLU A 68 1.34 -12.60 -13.16
C GLU A 68 2.63 -11.81 -13.46
N ILE A 69 3.65 -11.90 -12.59
CA ILE A 69 4.95 -11.26 -12.80
C ILE A 69 5.65 -11.87 -14.01
N LYS A 70 6.08 -11.02 -14.95
CA LYS A 70 6.77 -11.44 -16.18
C LYS A 70 8.24 -11.04 -16.15
N ASN A 71 9.03 -11.65 -17.04
CA ASN A 71 10.40 -11.23 -17.27
C ASN A 71 10.44 -9.75 -17.71
N GLY A 72 11.32 -8.97 -17.09
CA GLY A 72 11.48 -7.54 -17.33
C GLY A 72 10.47 -6.66 -16.56
N THR A 73 9.57 -7.23 -15.77
CA THR A 73 8.70 -6.42 -14.89
C THR A 73 9.54 -5.61 -13.91
N ILE A 74 9.18 -4.34 -13.75
CA ILE A 74 9.73 -3.45 -12.73
C ILE A 74 8.78 -3.49 -11.52
N LEU A 75 9.33 -3.85 -10.37
CA LEU A 75 8.64 -3.87 -9.09
C LEU A 75 9.21 -2.77 -8.20
N ARG A 76 8.45 -2.41 -7.17
CA ARG A 76 8.86 -1.47 -6.14
C ARG A 76 8.75 -2.14 -4.78
N LEU A 77 9.79 -2.05 -3.97
CA LEU A 77 9.69 -2.32 -2.54
C LEU A 77 8.99 -1.13 -1.88
N THR A 78 7.96 -1.40 -1.08
CA THR A 78 7.14 -0.38 -0.43
C THR A 78 6.73 -0.83 0.97
N THR A 79 6.14 0.07 1.75
CA THR A 79 5.50 -0.26 3.03
C THR A 79 4.40 -1.31 2.82
N SER A 80 4.30 -2.28 3.72
CA SER A 80 3.29 -3.34 3.61
C SER A 80 1.86 -2.78 3.68
N PRO A 81 0.86 -3.46 3.07
CA PRO A 81 -0.54 -3.03 3.10
C PRO A 81 -1.05 -2.74 4.51
N ALA A 82 -0.72 -3.61 5.48
CA ALA A 82 -1.14 -3.47 6.87
C ALA A 82 -0.55 -2.22 7.53
N GLN A 83 0.76 -1.98 7.35
CA GLN A 83 1.43 -0.79 7.88
C GLN A 83 0.87 0.49 7.24
N ASN A 84 0.64 0.48 5.93
CA ASN A 84 0.12 1.62 5.21
C ASN A 84 -1.33 1.93 5.61
N ALA A 85 -2.17 0.89 5.77
CA ALA A 85 -3.53 1.02 6.27
C ALA A 85 -3.58 1.58 7.70
N GLN A 86 -2.70 1.11 8.58
CA GLN A 86 -2.59 1.62 9.96
C GLN A 86 -2.19 3.11 9.98
N GLN A 87 -1.15 3.48 9.23
CA GLN A 87 -0.70 4.87 9.16
C GLN A 87 -1.79 5.79 8.60
N LEU A 88 -2.53 5.35 7.58
CA LEU A 88 -3.64 6.13 7.03
C LEU A 88 -4.80 6.23 8.00
N HIS A 89 -5.15 5.14 8.68
CA HIS A 89 -6.20 5.13 9.70
C HIS A 89 -5.92 6.16 10.82
N GLU A 90 -4.67 6.28 11.27
CA GLU A 90 -4.24 7.28 12.24
C GLU A 90 -4.27 8.70 11.66
N ARG A 91 -3.71 8.90 10.46
CA ARG A 91 -3.65 10.24 9.82
C ARG A 91 -5.02 10.81 9.51
N ILE A 92 -5.99 9.98 9.14
CA ILE A 92 -7.39 10.39 8.90
C ILE A 92 -8.05 10.90 10.18
N GLN A 93 -7.66 10.39 11.34
CA GLN A 93 -8.14 10.85 12.64
C GLN A 93 -7.42 12.08 13.17
N SER A 94 -6.42 12.60 12.45
CA SER A 94 -5.67 13.80 12.84
C SER A 94 -6.58 15.00 13.11
N SER A 95 -6.16 15.84 14.07
CA SER A 95 -6.78 17.15 14.33
C SER A 95 -6.42 18.19 13.25
N SER A 96 -5.34 17.96 12.49
CA SER A 96 -4.96 18.81 11.37
C SER A 96 -5.81 18.50 10.14
N MET A 97 -6.51 19.52 9.64
CA MET A 97 -7.35 19.38 8.45
C MET A 97 -6.53 19.07 7.20
N ASP A 98 -5.35 19.68 7.05
CA ASP A 98 -4.45 19.44 5.92
C ASP A 98 -3.94 17.99 5.92
N ALA A 99 -3.49 17.50 7.09
CA ALA A 99 -3.03 16.12 7.23
C ALA A 99 -4.14 15.11 6.91
N LYS A 100 -5.37 15.41 7.35
CA LYS A 100 -6.56 14.61 7.07
C LYS A 100 -6.92 14.60 5.58
N LEU A 101 -6.88 15.76 4.93
CA LEU A 101 -7.17 15.89 3.50
C LEU A 101 -6.17 15.09 2.67
N GLU A 102 -4.87 15.20 2.96
CA GLU A 102 -3.85 14.42 2.26
C GLU A 102 -4.02 12.92 2.50
N ALA A 103 -4.33 12.51 3.74
CA ALA A 103 -4.59 11.10 4.05
C ALA A 103 -5.82 10.55 3.30
N LEU A 104 -6.87 11.35 3.11
CA LEU A 104 -8.04 10.93 2.33
C LEU A 104 -7.74 10.82 0.82
N LYS A 105 -6.85 11.66 0.28
CA LYS A 105 -6.38 11.53 -1.11
C LYS A 105 -5.57 10.24 -1.29
N ASP A 106 -4.65 9.97 -0.36
CA ASP A 106 -3.86 8.75 -0.33
C ASP A 106 -4.78 7.51 -0.23
N LEU A 107 -5.76 7.54 0.68
CA LEU A 107 -6.75 6.48 0.84
C LEU A 107 -7.52 6.22 -0.45
N ALA A 108 -8.01 7.26 -1.13
CA ALA A 108 -8.75 7.11 -2.38
C ALA A 108 -7.90 6.45 -3.48
N SER A 109 -6.60 6.79 -3.55
CA SER A 109 -5.67 6.18 -4.48
C SER A 109 -5.41 4.70 -4.18
N LEU A 110 -5.15 4.38 -2.91
CA LEU A 110 -4.78 3.02 -2.46
C LEU A 110 -5.97 2.07 -2.40
N SER A 111 -7.20 2.57 -2.18
CA SER A 111 -8.42 1.75 -2.11
C SER A 111 -8.81 1.09 -3.45
N ARG A 112 -8.13 1.44 -4.55
CA ARG A 112 -8.25 0.73 -5.83
C ARG A 112 -7.66 -0.68 -5.76
N ASP A 113 -6.71 -0.91 -4.84
CA ASP A 113 -6.09 -2.21 -4.61
C ASP A 113 -6.85 -2.97 -3.51
N VAL A 114 -7.35 -4.16 -3.84
CA VAL A 114 -8.13 -4.99 -2.92
C VAL A 114 -7.33 -5.48 -1.70
N THR A 115 -6.02 -5.67 -1.86
CA THR A 115 -5.11 -6.08 -0.77
C THR A 115 -5.03 -4.97 0.28
N PHE A 116 -4.83 -3.73 -0.16
CA PHE A 116 -4.85 -2.58 0.76
C PHE A 116 -6.25 -2.35 1.35
N ALA A 117 -7.29 -2.36 0.50
CA ALA A 117 -8.65 -2.10 0.95
C ALA A 117 -9.08 -3.07 2.06
N GLN A 118 -8.70 -4.34 1.95
CA GLN A 118 -8.99 -5.34 2.98
C GLN A 118 -8.31 -5.02 4.31
N GLU A 119 -7.05 -4.60 4.32
CA GLU A 119 -6.35 -4.19 5.55
C GLU A 119 -7.01 -2.97 6.20
N PHE A 120 -7.42 -1.99 5.39
CA PHE A 120 -8.13 -0.82 5.91
C PHE A 120 -9.51 -1.17 6.48
N ILE A 121 -10.23 -2.11 5.86
CA ILE A 121 -11.50 -2.64 6.37
C ILE A 121 -11.28 -3.39 7.70
N ASN A 122 -10.22 -4.18 7.81
CA ASN A 122 -9.89 -4.91 9.05
C ASN A 122 -9.60 -3.98 10.24
N LEU A 123 -9.25 -2.72 9.96
CA LEU A 123 -9.04 -1.66 10.96
C LEU A 123 -10.31 -0.84 11.24
N ASP A 124 -11.50 -1.35 10.93
CA ASP A 124 -12.77 -0.62 11.04
C ASP A 124 -12.81 0.70 10.24
N GLY A 125 -12.00 0.78 9.17
CA GLY A 125 -11.84 2.00 8.38
C GLY A 125 -13.14 2.49 7.73
N ILE A 126 -14.09 1.61 7.43
CA ILE A 126 -15.43 1.99 6.92
C ILE A 126 -16.24 2.71 7.99
N SER A 127 -16.18 2.24 9.24
CA SER A 127 -16.84 2.90 10.37
C SER A 127 -16.26 4.28 10.62
N LEU A 128 -14.93 4.42 10.55
CA LEU A 128 -14.24 5.71 10.62
C LEU A 128 -14.74 6.69 9.56
N LEU A 129 -14.81 6.27 8.29
CA LEU A 129 -15.31 7.13 7.21
C LEU A 129 -16.77 7.53 7.39
N THR A 130 -17.62 6.62 7.85
CA THR A 130 -19.04 6.88 8.11
C THR A 130 -19.21 7.96 9.17
N GLN A 131 -18.51 7.82 10.30
CA GLN A 131 -18.52 8.80 11.39
C GLN A 131 -18.03 10.20 10.92
N MET A 132 -17.07 10.25 10.00
CA MET A 132 -16.59 11.53 9.44
C MET A 132 -17.66 12.23 8.61
N VAL A 133 -18.44 11.49 7.82
CA VAL A 133 -19.53 12.05 7.01
C VAL A 133 -20.67 12.55 7.91
N GLU A 134 -21.04 11.77 8.92
CA GLU A 134 -22.09 12.12 9.87
C GLU A 134 -21.74 13.39 10.67
N SER A 135 -20.55 13.41 11.28
CA SER A 135 -20.08 14.57 12.07
C SER A 135 -19.91 15.83 11.22
N GLY A 136 -19.46 15.71 9.98
CA GLY A 136 -19.38 16.82 9.03
C GLY A 136 -20.76 17.40 8.69
N THR A 137 -21.75 16.53 8.48
CA THR A 137 -23.13 16.92 8.19
C THR A 137 -23.77 17.65 9.37
N GLU A 138 -23.59 17.14 10.59
CA GLU A 138 -24.08 17.81 11.80
C GLU A 138 -23.47 19.20 12.00
N ARG A 139 -22.16 19.33 11.77
CA ARG A 139 -21.47 20.63 11.87
C ARG A 139 -22.03 21.62 10.87
N TYR A 140 -22.24 21.20 9.62
CA TYR A 140 -22.82 22.03 8.58
C TYR A 140 -24.25 22.48 8.93
N GLN A 141 -25.10 21.57 9.42
CA GLN A 141 -26.46 21.90 9.85
C GLN A 141 -26.47 22.88 11.04
N LYS A 142 -25.58 22.71 12.02
CA LYS A 142 -25.44 23.65 13.16
C LYS A 142 -25.06 25.05 12.67
N LEU A 143 -24.08 25.16 11.77
CA LEU A 143 -23.69 26.44 11.18
C LEU A 143 -24.85 27.12 10.43
N GLN A 144 -25.61 26.36 9.64
CA GLN A 144 -26.80 26.91 8.95
C GLN A 144 -27.86 27.46 9.91
N LYS A 145 -28.07 26.84 11.07
CA LYS A 145 -29.03 27.33 12.08
C LYS A 145 -28.57 28.64 12.72
N ILE A 146 -27.25 28.80 12.94
CA ILE A 146 -26.66 30.01 13.53
C ILE A 146 -26.63 31.18 12.52
N MET A 147 -26.45 30.87 11.24
CA MET A 147 -26.37 31.88 10.17
C MET A 147 -27.74 32.37 9.67
N LYS A 148 -28.85 31.83 10.17
CA LYS A 148 -30.18 32.37 9.87
C LYS A 148 -30.40 33.64 10.71
N PRO A 149 -30.74 34.79 10.08
CA PRO A 149 -30.93 36.06 10.77
C PRO A 149 -32.11 36.04 11.75
#